data_AF-A0A356FVT8-F1
#
_entry.id   AF-A0A356FVT8-F1
#
_cell.length_a   1.000
_cell.length_b   1.000
_cell.length_c   1.000
_cell.angle_alpha   90.00
_cell.angle_beta   90.00
_cell.angle_gamma   90.00
#
_symmetry.space_group_name_H-M   'P 1'
#
loop_
_entity.id
_entity.type
_entity.pdbx_description
1 polymer ?
#
loop_
_entity_poly.entity_id
_entity_poly.type
_entity_poly.pdbx_seq_one_letter_code
_entity_poly.pdbx_strand_id
1 'polypeptide(L)'
;MQQFQFTDIVFLGIIVLLLINRLRSVLGTRPEKDETRQPSKVVDISEYRTLENETNVRLEQDLNAAGDFEQDAEILKTLNKIKEAHPTFDLADFMHKAPRAFEYIAQAFAKGNKTDLSPMLSRDIYKRFEKVIDDRAARKEMAEFSLIG
;
A
#
# COMPACT_ATOMS: atom_id res chain seq x y z
N MET A 1 9.59 4.05 65.48
CA MET A 1 10.23 4.19 64.16
C MET A 1 10.26 2.88 63.33
N GLN A 2 9.94 1.70 63.90
CA GLN A 2 10.03 0.40 63.22
C GLN A 2 8.80 0.01 62.36
N GLN A 3 7.63 0.64 62.57
CA GLN A 3 6.41 0.32 61.80
C GLN A 3 6.39 0.91 60.37
N PHE A 4 7.13 1.99 60.11
CA PHE A 4 7.24 2.57 58.77
C PHE A 4 8.01 1.64 57.82
N GLN A 5 9.11 1.05 58.28
CA GLN A 5 9.91 0.12 57.47
C GLN A 5 9.14 -1.13 57.04
N PHE A 6 8.29 -1.69 57.91
CA PHE A 6 7.43 -2.82 57.53
C PHE A 6 6.43 -2.42 56.45
N THR A 7 5.80 -1.25 56.61
CA THR A 7 4.83 -0.72 55.64
C THR A 7 5.50 -0.41 54.30
N ASP A 8 6.73 0.12 54.31
CA ASP A 8 7.52 0.43 53.11
C ASP A 8 7.89 -0.85 52.35
N ILE A 9 8.29 -1.92 53.05
CA ILE A 9 8.60 -3.23 52.43
C ILE A 9 7.35 -3.84 51.80
N VAL A 10 6.20 -3.77 52.49
CA VAL A 10 4.92 -4.24 51.95
C VAL A 10 4.51 -3.43 50.71
N PHE A 11 4.67 -2.11 50.75
CA PHE A 11 4.32 -1.23 49.64
C PHE A 11 5.22 -1.47 48.42
N LEU A 12 6.54 -1.62 48.64
CA LEU A 12 7.49 -2.00 47.60
C LEU A 12 7.14 -3.35 46.99
N GLY A 13 6.76 -4.34 47.81
CA GLY A 13 6.32 -5.66 47.35
C GLY A 13 5.10 -5.60 46.42
N ILE A 14 4.09 -4.79 46.78
CA ILE A 14 2.91 -4.56 45.94
C ILE A 14 3.30 -3.88 44.61
N ILE A 15 4.17 -2.87 44.66
CA ILE A 15 4.65 -2.18 43.45
C ILE A 15 5.42 -3.14 42.53
N VAL A 16 6.32 -3.95 43.06
CA VAL A 16 7.09 -4.95 42.29
C VAL A 16 6.15 -5.99 41.67
N LEU A 17 5.16 -6.48 42.43
CA LEU A 17 4.14 -7.39 41.92
C LEU A 17 3.39 -6.76 40.73
N LEU A 18 2.95 -5.50 40.86
CA LEU A 18 2.27 -4.77 39.79
C LEU A 18 3.18 -4.53 38.59
N LEU A 19 4.46 -4.23 38.79
CA LEU A 19 5.43 -4.07 37.71
C LEU A 19 5.63 -5.39 36.95
N ILE A 20 5.83 -6.52 37.64
CA ILE A 20 5.96 -7.84 37.00
C ILE A 20 4.69 -8.19 36.22
N ASN A 21 3.51 -7.93 36.79
CA ASN A 21 2.24 -8.20 36.13
C ASN A 21 2.02 -7.28 34.91
N ARG A 22 2.42 -6.01 35.01
CA ARG A 22 2.39 -5.06 33.89
C ARG A 22 3.36 -5.47 32.80
N LEU A 23 4.59 -5.85 33.12
CA LEU A 23 5.58 -6.35 32.15
C LEU A 23 5.06 -7.58 31.39
N ARG A 24 4.41 -8.53 32.09
CA ARG A 24 3.73 -9.66 31.44
C ARG A 24 2.61 -9.23 30.49
N SER A 25 1.84 -8.21 30.87
CA SER A 25 0.77 -7.66 30.02
C SER A 25 1.28 -6.95 28.77
N VAL A 26 2.50 -6.40 28.76
CA VAL A 26 3.07 -5.74 27.56
C VAL A 26 3.88 -6.69 26.68
N LEU A 27 4.45 -7.77 27.23
CA LEU A 27 5.13 -8.80 26.43
C LEU A 27 4.17 -9.86 25.86
N GLY A 28 2.97 -9.97 26.42
CA GLY A 28 2.02 -11.05 26.15
C GLY A 28 0.83 -10.65 25.29
N THR A 29 1.06 -10.11 24.10
CA THR A 29 0.09 -10.20 22.99
C THR A 29 0.85 -10.21 21.68
N ARG A 30 1.39 -11.38 21.32
CA ARG A 30 1.44 -11.76 19.92
C ARG A 30 -0.02 -12.09 19.57
N PRO A 31 -0.76 -11.23 18.85
CA PRO A 31 -2.06 -11.65 18.35
C PRO A 31 -1.85 -12.96 17.61
N GLU A 32 -2.67 -13.95 17.93
CA GLU A 32 -2.71 -15.18 17.15
C GLU A 32 -2.77 -14.78 15.69
N LYS A 33 -1.83 -15.37 14.97
CA LYS A 33 -1.68 -15.32 13.54
C LYS A 33 -3.06 -15.45 12.91
N ASP A 34 -3.66 -14.33 12.53
CA ASP A 34 -4.74 -14.32 11.54
C ASP A 34 -4.13 -14.92 10.27
N GLU A 35 -4.34 -16.22 10.07
CA GLU A 35 -3.99 -16.98 8.87
C GLU A 35 -4.89 -16.60 7.69
N THR A 36 -5.07 -15.30 7.48
CA THR A 36 -5.54 -14.75 6.21
C THR A 36 -4.91 -13.41 5.90
N ARG A 37 -3.71 -13.13 6.43
CA ARG A 37 -2.74 -12.40 5.62
C ARG A 37 -2.36 -13.32 4.46
N GLN A 38 -3.11 -13.20 3.36
CA GLN A 38 -2.50 -13.44 2.06
C GLN A 38 -1.14 -12.72 2.13
N PRO A 39 -0.01 -13.42 1.91
CA PRO A 39 1.25 -12.72 1.81
C PRO A 39 0.98 -11.59 0.83
N SER A 40 1.21 -10.34 1.25
CA SER A 40 1.23 -9.23 0.32
C SER A 40 2.14 -9.73 -0.77
N LYS A 41 1.57 -10.14 -1.91
CA LYS A 41 2.33 -10.53 -3.06
C LYS A 41 3.15 -9.27 -3.29
N VAL A 42 4.44 -9.34 -2.96
CA VAL A 42 5.36 -8.29 -3.34
C VAL A 42 5.24 -8.32 -4.84
N VAL A 43 4.40 -7.43 -5.36
CA VAL A 43 4.32 -7.20 -6.78
C VAL A 43 5.68 -6.58 -7.05
N ASP A 44 6.57 -7.42 -7.55
CA ASP A 44 7.85 -6.98 -8.05
C ASP A 44 7.54 -6.05 -9.21
N ILE A 45 7.59 -4.75 -8.93
CA ILE A 45 7.37 -3.70 -9.92
C ILE A 45 8.70 -3.16 -10.45
N SER A 46 9.83 -3.82 -10.16
CA SER A 46 11.15 -3.46 -10.70
C SER A 46 11.12 -3.36 -12.22
N GLU A 47 10.33 -4.24 -12.85
CA GLU A 47 10.07 -4.30 -14.30
C GLU A 47 9.48 -3.00 -14.86
N TYR A 48 8.77 -2.21 -14.04
CA TYR A 48 8.10 -0.98 -14.49
C TYR A 48 8.84 0.32 -14.12
N ARG A 49 9.98 0.25 -13.42
CA ARG A 49 10.63 1.41 -12.78
C ARG A 49 11.89 1.95 -13.47
N THR A 50 12.30 1.39 -14.60
CA THR A 50 13.45 1.89 -15.39
C THR A 50 13.20 3.23 -16.12
N LEU A 51 12.32 4.09 -15.59
CA LEU A 51 11.88 5.31 -16.26
C LEU A 51 12.33 6.61 -15.56
N GLU A 52 13.11 6.56 -14.48
CA GLU A 52 13.52 7.78 -13.77
C GLU A 52 15.02 8.09 -13.80
N ASN A 53 15.93 7.12 -13.98
CA ASN A 53 17.36 7.37 -13.72
C ASN A 53 18.35 7.17 -14.87
N GLU A 54 17.94 6.75 -16.07
CA GLU A 54 18.89 6.61 -17.17
C GLU A 54 18.23 6.98 -18.49
N THR A 55 18.67 8.10 -19.06
CA THR A 55 18.43 8.52 -20.46
C THR A 55 19.02 7.55 -21.50
N ASN A 56 19.34 6.30 -21.11
CA ASN A 56 19.90 5.26 -21.97
C ASN A 56 19.63 3.83 -21.48
N VAL A 57 18.53 3.57 -20.74
CA VAL A 57 18.05 2.18 -20.63
C VAL A 57 17.29 1.86 -21.90
N ARG A 58 17.93 1.04 -22.73
CA ARG A 58 17.35 0.47 -23.93
C ARG A 58 16.16 -0.42 -23.54
N LEU A 59 14.97 0.17 -23.44
CA LEU A 59 13.66 -0.49 -23.34
C LEU A 59 13.29 -1.18 -24.68
N GLU A 60 14.26 -1.79 -25.35
CA GLU A 60 14.03 -2.53 -26.60
C GLU A 60 13.47 -3.94 -26.36
N GLN A 61 13.33 -4.37 -25.10
CA GLN A 61 12.77 -5.68 -24.80
C GLN A 61 11.25 -5.71 -24.62
N ASP A 62 10.55 -4.56 -24.54
CA ASP A 62 9.10 -4.61 -24.29
C ASP A 62 8.22 -3.60 -25.06
N LEU A 63 8.81 -2.81 -25.96
CA LEU A 63 8.02 -2.13 -27.00
C LEU A 63 7.40 -3.14 -28.00
N ASN A 64 7.92 -4.37 -28.04
CA ASN A 64 7.31 -5.48 -28.79
C ASN A 64 6.03 -6.01 -28.14
N ALA A 65 5.79 -5.81 -26.83
CA ALA A 65 4.53 -6.18 -26.21
C ALA A 65 3.37 -5.31 -26.73
N ALA A 66 3.62 -4.01 -27.00
CA ALA A 66 2.67 -3.17 -27.74
C ALA A 66 2.32 -3.76 -29.12
N GLY A 67 3.31 -4.35 -29.81
CA GLY A 67 3.11 -5.06 -31.07
C GLY A 67 2.40 -6.42 -30.95
N ASP A 68 2.41 -7.05 -29.78
CA ASP A 68 1.66 -8.28 -29.50
C ASP A 68 0.19 -7.95 -29.17
N PHE A 69 -0.06 -6.84 -28.46
CA PHE A 69 -1.43 -6.33 -28.24
C PHE A 69 -2.13 -5.88 -29.53
N GLU A 70 -1.37 -5.52 -30.57
CA GLU A 70 -1.91 -5.25 -31.91
C GLU A 70 -2.33 -6.52 -32.66
N GLN A 71 -1.96 -7.71 -32.21
CA GLN A 71 -2.38 -8.97 -32.84
C GLN A 71 -3.70 -9.52 -32.26
N ASP A 72 -4.07 -9.06 -31.06
CA ASP A 72 -5.33 -9.44 -30.41
C ASP A 72 -6.50 -8.59 -30.89
N ALA A 73 -7.39 -9.21 -31.68
CA ALA A 73 -8.54 -8.54 -32.29
C ALA A 73 -9.47 -7.84 -31.28
N GLU A 74 -9.58 -8.35 -30.05
CA GLU A 74 -10.38 -7.75 -28.98
C GLU A 74 -9.72 -6.49 -28.39
N ILE A 75 -8.40 -6.50 -28.26
CA ILE A 75 -7.62 -5.37 -27.74
C ILE A 75 -7.60 -4.25 -28.77
N LEU A 76 -7.36 -4.56 -30.05
CA LEU A 76 -7.48 -3.61 -31.15
C LEU A 76 -8.85 -2.93 -31.20
N LYS A 77 -9.93 -3.69 -31.03
CA LYS A 77 -11.29 -3.14 -31.00
C LYS A 77 -11.48 -2.15 -29.84
N THR A 78 -10.88 -2.45 -28.69
CA THR A 78 -10.94 -1.57 -27.51
C THR A 78 -10.09 -0.32 -27.71
N LEU A 79 -8.88 -0.46 -28.23
CA LEU A 79 -7.99 0.66 -28.56
C LEU A 79 -8.60 1.60 -29.58
N ASN A 80 -9.29 1.07 -30.61
CA ASN A 80 -9.99 1.89 -31.59
C ASN A 80 -11.12 2.71 -30.94
N LYS A 81 -11.91 2.11 -30.04
CA LYS A 81 -12.93 2.86 -29.28
C LYS A 81 -12.32 3.96 -28.42
N ILE A 82 -11.15 3.71 -27.82
CA ILE A 82 -10.43 4.73 -27.04
C ILE A 82 -9.97 5.86 -27.96
N LYS A 83 -9.38 5.55 -29.12
CA LYS A 83 -8.94 6.55 -30.10
C LYS A 83 -10.10 7.36 -30.69
N GLU A 84 -11.27 6.75 -30.87
CA GLU A 84 -12.49 7.44 -31.30
C GLU A 84 -12.94 8.48 -30.27
N ALA A 85 -12.90 8.14 -28.97
CA ALA A 85 -13.24 9.06 -27.88
C ALA A 85 -12.13 10.09 -27.60
N HIS A 86 -10.87 9.69 -27.79
CA HIS A 86 -9.68 10.46 -27.49
C HIS A 86 -8.66 10.36 -28.64
N PRO A 87 -8.74 11.23 -29.66
CA PRO A 87 -7.87 11.17 -30.84
C PRO A 87 -6.38 11.36 -30.54
N THR A 88 -6.04 11.98 -29.41
CA THR A 88 -4.66 12.21 -28.96
C THR A 88 -4.11 11.06 -28.11
N PHE A 89 -4.86 9.96 -27.98
CA PHE A 89 -4.41 8.80 -27.20
C PHE A 89 -3.28 8.06 -27.93
N ASP A 90 -2.15 7.92 -27.24
CA ASP A 90 -1.00 7.15 -27.68
C ASP A 90 -0.74 5.98 -26.71
N LEU A 91 -0.68 4.77 -27.24
CA LEU A 91 -0.55 3.56 -26.43
C LEU A 91 0.83 3.46 -25.77
N ALA A 92 1.89 3.83 -26.49
CA ALA A 92 3.25 3.73 -25.97
C ALA A 92 3.47 4.73 -24.82
N ASP A 93 3.01 5.96 -24.97
CA ASP A 93 3.03 6.99 -23.94
C ASP A 93 2.15 6.61 -22.74
N PHE A 94 0.96 6.03 -22.99
CA PHE A 94 0.12 5.50 -21.92
C PHE A 94 0.84 4.42 -21.11
N MET A 95 1.51 3.46 -21.78
CA MET A 95 2.23 2.38 -21.11
C MET A 95 3.47 2.87 -20.35
N HIS A 96 4.11 3.91 -20.84
CA HIS A 96 5.19 4.57 -20.12
C HIS A 96 4.70 5.32 -18.86
N LYS A 97 3.48 5.88 -18.89
CA LYS A 97 2.93 6.67 -17.76
C LYS A 97 2.15 5.83 -16.74
N ALA A 98 1.58 4.69 -17.16
CA ALA A 98 0.74 3.85 -16.32
C ALA A 98 1.42 3.40 -15.01
N PRO A 99 2.71 2.99 -15.00
CA PRO A 99 3.41 2.66 -13.75
C PRO A 99 3.45 3.83 -12.77
N ARG A 100 3.79 5.04 -13.22
CA ARG A 100 3.85 6.23 -12.36
C ARG A 100 2.50 6.57 -11.75
N ALA A 101 1.43 6.43 -12.53
CA ALA A 101 0.06 6.63 -12.02
C ALA A 101 -0.27 5.63 -10.91
N PHE A 102 0.13 4.36 -11.06
CA PHE A 102 -0.02 3.36 -10.01
C PHE A 102 0.75 3.74 -8.73
N GLU A 103 2.01 4.17 -8.85
CA GLU A 103 2.80 4.59 -7.69
C GLU A 103 2.11 5.71 -6.91
N TYR A 104 1.59 6.71 -7.64
CA TYR A 104 0.87 7.83 -7.05
C TYR A 104 -0.42 7.38 -6.33
N ILE A 105 -1.23 6.52 -6.97
CA ILE A 105 -2.45 5.97 -6.37
C ILE A 105 -2.14 5.15 -5.12
N ALA A 106 -1.12 4.27 -5.18
CA ALA A 106 -0.71 3.44 -4.06
C ALA A 106 -0.22 4.29 -2.88
N GLN A 107 0.56 5.34 -3.15
CA GLN A 107 1.01 6.27 -2.13
C GLN A 107 -0.16 7.06 -1.51
N ALA A 108 -1.07 7.59 -2.33
CA ALA A 108 -2.25 8.32 -1.87
C ALA A 108 -3.14 7.44 -0.97
N PHE A 109 -3.32 6.17 -1.35
CA PHE A 109 -4.05 5.18 -0.54
C PHE A 109 -3.37 4.88 0.79
N ALA A 110 -2.04 4.70 0.81
CA ALA A 110 -1.31 4.48 2.05
C ALA A 110 -1.47 5.65 3.02
N LYS A 111 -1.33 6.88 2.51
CA LYS A 111 -1.52 8.14 3.24
C LYS A 111 -2.97 8.39 3.66
N GLY A 112 -3.94 7.66 3.11
CA GLY A 112 -5.37 7.88 3.34
C GLY A 112 -5.89 9.16 2.68
N ASN A 113 -5.23 9.66 1.63
CA ASN A 113 -5.62 10.88 0.94
C ASN A 113 -6.79 10.63 -0.01
N LYS A 114 -8.02 10.76 0.50
CA LYS A 114 -9.24 10.55 -0.28
C LYS A 114 -9.44 11.56 -1.41
N THR A 115 -8.98 12.80 -1.25
CA THR A 115 -9.16 13.84 -2.28
C THR A 115 -8.35 13.54 -3.53
N ASP A 116 -7.15 12.99 -3.38
CA ASP A 116 -6.28 12.62 -4.51
C ASP A 116 -6.77 11.35 -5.21
N LEU A 117 -7.43 10.45 -4.48
CA LEU A 117 -7.96 9.19 -5.02
C LEU A 117 -9.26 9.35 -5.80
N SER A 118 -10.14 10.26 -5.38
CA SER A 118 -11.47 10.44 -5.99
C SER A 118 -11.44 10.67 -7.51
N PRO A 119 -10.55 11.50 -8.09
CA PRO A 119 -10.53 11.71 -9.55
C PRO A 119 -9.85 10.57 -10.32
N MET A 120 -9.05 9.74 -9.67
CA MET A 120 -8.25 8.69 -10.32
C MET A 120 -8.95 7.34 -10.38
N LEU A 121 -9.97 7.16 -9.56
CA LEU A 121 -10.66 5.88 -9.40
C LEU A 121 -12.10 5.99 -9.86
N SER A 122 -12.61 4.92 -10.48
CA SER A 122 -14.04 4.81 -10.71
C SER A 122 -14.79 4.84 -9.37
N ARG A 123 -16.04 5.32 -9.41
CA ARG A 123 -16.87 5.49 -8.20
C ARG A 123 -16.93 4.24 -7.32
N ASP A 124 -17.05 3.06 -7.92
CA ASP A 124 -17.16 1.80 -7.18
C ASP A 124 -15.84 1.37 -6.55
N ILE A 125 -14.72 1.63 -7.22
CA ILE A 125 -13.38 1.36 -6.70
C ILE A 125 -13.05 2.34 -5.57
N TYR A 126 -13.34 3.64 -5.77
CA TYR A 126 -13.15 4.67 -4.75
C TYR A 126 -13.87 4.32 -3.46
N LYS A 127 -15.16 3.92 -3.52
CA LYS A 127 -15.92 3.52 -2.33
C LYS A 127 -15.26 2.37 -1.55
N ARG A 128 -14.67 1.40 -2.25
CA ARG A 128 -13.94 0.31 -1.59
C ARG A 128 -12.67 0.82 -0.89
N PHE A 129 -11.94 1.71 -1.54
CA PHE A 129 -10.72 2.30 -0.98
C PHE A 129 -11.05 3.18 0.24
N GLU A 130 -12.07 4.03 0.11
CA GLU A 130 -12.58 4.88 1.17
C GLU A 130 -12.95 4.07 2.41
N LYS A 131 -13.70 2.98 2.24
CA LYS A 131 -14.06 2.09 3.35
C LYS A 131 -12.82 1.56 4.08
N VAL A 132 -11.81 1.10 3.35
CA VAL A 132 -10.58 0.55 3.96
C VAL A 132 -9.78 1.64 4.67
N ILE A 133 -9.73 2.85 4.12
CA ILE A 133 -9.10 4.01 4.76
C ILE A 133 -9.83 4.35 6.07
N ASP A 134 -11.16 4.40 6.06
CA ASP A 134 -11.97 4.70 7.24
C ASP A 134 -11.85 3.63 8.32
N ASP A 135 -11.87 2.35 7.93
CA ASP A 135 -11.69 1.23 8.84
C ASP A 135 -10.32 1.32 9.56
N ARG A 136 -9.25 1.69 8.84
CA ARG A 136 -7.91 1.93 9.43
C ARG A 136 -7.89 3.15 10.34
N ALA A 137 -8.49 4.26 9.92
CA ALA A 137 -8.56 5.49 10.71
C ALA A 137 -9.30 5.28 12.03
N ALA A 138 -10.39 4.50 12.01
CA ALA A 138 -11.14 4.12 13.22
C ALA A 138 -10.29 3.30 14.20
N ARG A 139 -9.40 2.43 13.68
CA ARG A 139 -8.43 1.67 14.48
C ARG A 139 -7.18 2.48 14.86
N LYS A 140 -7.07 3.75 14.45
CA LYS A 140 -5.90 4.61 14.63
C LYS A 140 -4.62 4.01 14.02
N GLU A 141 -4.77 3.29 12.91
CA GLU A 141 -3.67 2.66 12.20
C GLU A 141 -3.16 3.56 11.07
N MET A 142 -1.83 3.69 10.98
CA MET A 142 -1.17 4.30 9.83
C MET A 142 -0.53 3.21 8.97
N ALA A 143 -0.65 3.33 7.65
CA ALA A 143 0.09 2.49 6.72
C ALA A 143 1.35 3.22 6.31
N GLU A 144 2.47 2.54 6.50
CA GLU A 144 3.72 2.91 5.86
C GLU A 144 3.74 2.27 4.48
N PHE A 145 4.07 3.08 3.47
CA PHE A 145 4.26 2.61 2.11
C PHE A 145 5.68 2.98 1.70
N SER A 146 6.48 1.95 1.47
CA SER A 146 7.78 2.05 0.83
C SER A 146 7.70 1.24 -0.44
N LEU A 147 7.95 1.91 -1.56
CA LEU A 147 8.03 1.26 -2.85
C LEU A 147 9.48 0.87 -3.11
N ILE A 148 9.79 -0.39 -2.81
CA ILE A 148 11.10 -1.00 -3.06
C ILE A 148 11.06 -1.53 -4.50
N GLY A 149 11.96 -1.00 -5.31
CA GLY A 149 12.20 -1.48 -6.68
C GLY A 149 13.29 -2.54 -6.71
#